data_AF-E9B3H9-F1
#
_entry.id   AF-E9B3H9-F1
#
_cell.length_a   1.000
_cell.length_b   1.000
_cell.length_c   1.000
_cell.angle_alpha   90.00
_cell.angle_beta   90.00
_cell.angle_gamma   90.00
#
_symmetry.space_group_name_H-M   'P 1'
#
loop_
_entity.id
_entity.type
_entity.pdbx_description
1 polymer ?
#
loop_
_entity_poly.entity_id
_entity_poly.type
_entity_poly.pdbx_seq_one_letter_code
_entity_poly.pdbx_strand_id
1 'polypeptide(L)'
;MGELSVTATTISGDTIALDMSADNVFGFQPGQIVHFTKSLRNGKVALIRGISEGLLWFAVLPDVASAASEQALHAPVSTVSCRGKEELIRQYGWMLDDTRNSFVVAAAP
;
A
#
# COMPACT_ATOMS: atom_id res chain seq x y z
N MET A 1 5.51 22.99 -0.01
CA MET A 1 6.19 21.69 0.18
C MET A 1 5.36 20.69 -0.61
N GLY A 2 5.97 20.01 -1.58
CA GLY A 2 5.25 19.38 -2.69
C GLY A 2 4.34 18.25 -2.23
N GLU A 3 3.05 18.36 -2.52
CA GLU A 3 2.12 17.23 -2.50
C GLU A 3 2.58 16.23 -3.58
N LEU A 4 3.28 15.18 -3.17
CA LEU A 4 3.50 13.98 -3.99
C LEU A 4 2.21 13.16 -4.00
N SER A 5 1.25 13.60 -4.81
CA SER A 5 0.01 12.86 -5.05
C SER A 5 0.14 11.97 -6.28
N VAL A 6 -0.22 10.69 -6.17
CA VAL A 6 -0.29 9.77 -7.32
C VAL A 6 -1.70 9.27 -7.52
N THR A 7 -2.12 9.18 -8.77
CA THR A 7 -3.40 8.59 -9.14
C THR A 7 -3.31 7.06 -9.09
N ALA A 8 -4.32 6.43 -8.49
CA ALA A 8 -4.47 4.99 -8.45
C ALA A 8 -5.90 4.59 -8.80
N THR A 9 -6.05 3.44 -9.44
CA THR A 9 -7.36 2.87 -9.75
C THR A 9 -7.78 1.97 -8.60
N THR A 10 -8.99 2.14 -8.08
CA THR A 10 -9.55 1.29 -7.03
C THR A 10 -10.03 -0.04 -7.61
N ILE A 11 -10.23 -1.05 -6.76
CA ILE A 11 -10.87 -2.31 -7.15
C ILE A 11 -12.29 -2.13 -7.72
N SER A 12 -12.95 -1.00 -7.45
CA SER A 12 -14.27 -0.66 -8.00
C SER A 12 -14.18 -0.02 -9.39
N GLY A 13 -12.98 0.36 -9.84
CA GLY A 13 -12.73 1.03 -11.12
C GLY A 13 -12.61 2.55 -11.03
N ASP A 14 -12.87 3.15 -9.87
CA ASP A 14 -12.72 4.60 -9.64
C ASP A 14 -11.25 5.01 -9.60
N THR A 15 -10.96 6.26 -9.96
CA THR A 15 -9.60 6.83 -9.82
C THR A 15 -9.55 7.71 -8.58
N ILE A 16 -8.55 7.48 -7.73
CA ILE A 16 -8.32 8.24 -6.50
C ILE A 16 -6.91 8.84 -6.49
N ALA A 17 -6.78 10.04 -5.91
CA ALA A 17 -5.49 10.64 -5.61
C ALA A 17 -4.99 10.14 -4.25
N LEU A 18 -3.83 9.50 -4.24
CA LEU A 18 -3.15 9.01 -3.06
C LEU A 18 -2.05 9.98 -2.66
N ASP A 19 -2.07 10.42 -1.42
CA ASP A 19 -0.99 11.17 -0.81
C ASP A 19 0.16 10.20 -0.45
N MET A 20 1.32 10.43 -1.05
CA MET A 20 2.57 9.73 -0.75
C MET A 20 3.54 10.55 0.10
N SER A 21 3.19 11.80 0.39
CA SER A 21 3.98 12.73 1.22
C SER A 21 3.76 12.49 2.70
N ALA A 22 2.67 11.79 3.03
CA ALA A 22 2.28 11.38 4.36
C ALA A 22 3.26 10.35 4.97
N ASP A 23 4.48 10.79 5.22
CA ASP A 23 5.47 10.03 5.98
C ASP A 23 4.87 9.68 7.35
N ASN A 24 4.83 8.39 7.67
CA ASN A 24 4.34 7.82 8.94
C ASN A 24 2.85 7.92 9.27
N VAL A 25 1.95 8.27 8.35
CA VAL A 25 0.53 8.21 8.67
C VAL A 25 0.13 6.72 8.83
N PHE A 26 -0.34 6.41 10.04
CA PHE A 26 -0.52 5.06 10.58
C PHE A 26 0.75 4.20 10.75
N GLY A 27 1.95 4.73 10.51
CA GLY A 27 3.21 3.98 10.62
C GLY A 27 3.56 3.09 9.42
N PHE A 28 2.89 3.30 8.28
CA PHE A 28 3.24 2.73 6.99
C PHE A 28 3.79 3.82 6.06
N GLN A 29 4.66 3.43 5.14
CA GLN A 29 5.20 4.28 4.10
C GLN A 29 4.76 3.75 2.73
N PRO A 30 4.45 4.63 1.76
CA PRO A 30 4.26 4.23 0.36
C PRO A 30 5.43 3.38 -0.12
N GLY A 31 5.13 2.32 -0.88
CA GLY A 31 6.12 1.39 -1.40
C GLY A 31 6.48 0.26 -0.44
N GLN A 32 6.03 0.29 0.82
CA GLN A 32 6.22 -0.84 1.73
C GLN A 32 5.36 -2.02 1.31
N ILE A 33 5.92 -3.22 1.47
CA ILE A 33 5.23 -4.48 1.23
C ILE A 33 4.87 -5.09 2.58
N VAL A 34 3.65 -5.62 2.69
CA VAL A 34 3.13 -6.23 3.91
C VAL A 34 2.62 -7.64 3.64
N HIS A 35 2.97 -8.58 4.50
CA HIS A 35 2.54 -9.96 4.46
C HIS A 35 1.29 -10.16 5.29
N PHE A 36 0.36 -10.93 4.75
CA PHE A 36 -0.86 -11.32 5.43
C PHE A 36 -0.63 -12.65 6.18
N THR A 37 -0.29 -12.59 7.48
CA THR A 37 0.04 -13.81 8.26
C THR A 37 -1.16 -14.53 8.86
N LYS A 38 -2.24 -13.80 9.17
CA LYS A 38 -3.46 -14.35 9.77
C LYS A 38 -4.61 -14.51 8.77
N SER A 39 -4.44 -14.02 7.55
CA SER A 39 -5.53 -13.92 6.59
C SER A 39 -5.57 -15.11 5.63
N LEU A 40 -6.79 -15.49 5.20
CA LEU A 40 -7.10 -16.48 4.14
C LEU A 40 -6.45 -16.19 2.78
N ARG A 41 -5.71 -15.07 2.66
CA ARG A 41 -5.02 -14.66 1.45
C ARG A 41 -3.72 -15.43 1.18
N ASN A 42 -3.37 -16.41 2.03
CA ASN A 42 -2.53 -17.58 1.76
C ASN A 42 -1.43 -17.35 0.68
N GLY A 43 -0.38 -16.60 1.03
CA GLY A 43 0.77 -16.32 0.17
C GLY A 43 0.77 -14.95 -0.52
N LYS A 44 -0.37 -14.26 -0.57
CA LYS A 44 -0.46 -12.90 -1.10
C LYS A 44 0.21 -11.88 -0.18
N VAL A 45 0.56 -10.74 -0.77
CA VAL A 45 1.12 -9.58 -0.09
C VAL A 45 0.31 -8.34 -0.42
N ALA A 46 0.45 -7.29 0.37
CA ALA A 46 -0.08 -5.98 0.06
C ALA A 46 1.04 -4.97 -0.16
N LEU A 47 0.91 -4.18 -1.20
CA LEU A 47 1.77 -3.03 -1.47
C LEU A 47 1.07 -1.78 -0.98
N ILE A 48 1.66 -1.07 -0.04
CA ILE A 48 1.16 0.22 0.42
C ILE A 48 1.37 1.25 -0.69
N ARG A 49 0.29 1.89 -1.12
CA ARG A 49 0.33 2.88 -2.22
C ARG A 49 0.25 4.31 -1.70
N GLY A 50 -0.38 4.50 -0.55
CA GLY A 50 -0.50 5.82 0.07
C GLY A 50 -1.82 5.92 0.80
N ILE A 51 -2.29 7.15 0.95
CA ILE A 51 -3.36 7.48 1.89
C ILE A 51 -4.25 8.49 1.22
N SER A 52 -5.56 8.34 1.41
CA SER A 52 -6.53 9.29 0.86
C SER A 52 -7.74 9.30 1.77
N GLU A 53 -8.22 10.51 2.07
CA GLU A 53 -9.36 10.73 2.97
C GLU A 53 -9.19 10.07 4.36
N GLY A 54 -7.95 10.00 4.87
CA GLY A 54 -7.65 9.37 6.15
C GLY A 54 -7.73 7.84 6.16
N LEU A 55 -7.81 7.22 4.98
CA LEU A 55 -7.80 5.77 4.80
C LEU A 55 -6.50 5.29 4.17
N LEU A 56 -6.03 4.12 4.59
CA LEU A 56 -4.84 3.50 4.03
C LEU A 56 -5.19 2.73 2.76
N TRP A 57 -4.53 3.07 1.65
CA TRP A 57 -4.73 2.43 0.36
C TRP A 57 -3.57 1.52 0.00
N PHE A 58 -3.91 0.30 -0.40
CA PHE A 58 -2.94 -0.75 -0.71
C PHE A 58 -3.42 -1.65 -1.85
N ALA A 59 -2.51 -2.09 -2.70
CA ALA A 59 -2.79 -3.09 -3.73
C ALA A 59 -2.51 -4.49 -3.17
N VAL A 60 -3.25 -5.50 -3.62
CA VAL A 60 -3.08 -6.89 -3.16
C VAL A 60 -2.51 -7.71 -4.30
N LEU A 61 -1.33 -8.28 -4.09
CA LEU A 61 -0.55 -8.95 -5.11
C LEU A 61 -0.28 -10.41 -4.72
N PRO A 62 0.00 -11.29 -5.70
CA PRO A 62 0.19 -12.71 -5.44
C PRO A 62 1.43 -13.03 -4.60
N ASP A 63 2.49 -12.23 -4.70
CA ASP A 63 3.77 -12.46 -4.05
C ASP A 63 4.61 -11.16 -3.97
N VAL A 64 5.73 -11.21 -3.23
CA VAL A 64 6.63 -10.07 -3.02
C VAL A 64 7.26 -9.59 -4.32
N ALA A 65 7.68 -10.48 -5.22
CA ALA A 65 8.31 -10.09 -6.48
C ALA A 65 7.33 -9.34 -7.38
N SER A 66 6.09 -9.82 -7.44
CA SER A 66 4.99 -9.10 -8.08
C SER A 66 4.80 -7.73 -7.45
N ALA A 67 4.78 -7.62 -6.11
CA ALA A 67 4.61 -6.34 -5.40
C ALA A 67 5.80 -5.38 -5.53
N ALA A 68 7.00 -5.89 -5.77
CA ALA A 68 8.21 -5.10 -5.99
C ALA A 68 8.37 -4.63 -7.46
N SER A 69 7.51 -5.09 -8.37
CA SER A 69 7.56 -4.72 -9.79
C SER A 69 6.92 -3.35 -10.07
N GLU A 70 7.29 -2.73 -11.19
CA GLU A 70 6.65 -1.50 -11.68
C GLU A 70 5.15 -1.71 -11.98
N GLN A 71 4.79 -2.90 -12.48
CA GLN A 71 3.40 -3.25 -12.81
C GLN A 71 2.49 -3.23 -11.57
N ALA A 72 3.05 -3.44 -10.37
CA ALA A 72 2.31 -3.35 -9.12
C ALA A 72 1.76 -1.94 -8.85
N LEU A 73 2.38 -0.90 -9.42
CA LEU A 73 1.91 0.48 -9.25
C LEU A 73 0.56 0.70 -9.94
N HIS A 74 0.28 -0.06 -10.99
CA HIS A 74 -0.98 -0.03 -11.74
C HIS A 74 -2.02 -1.01 -11.21
N ALA A 75 -1.66 -1.82 -10.21
CA ALA A 75 -2.58 -2.79 -9.63
C ALA A 75 -3.72 -2.06 -8.90
N PRO A 76 -4.95 -2.60 -8.95
CA PRO A 76 -6.09 -1.97 -8.32
C PRO A 76 -5.92 -1.93 -6.80
N VAL A 77 -6.16 -0.75 -6.23
CA VAL A 77 -6.02 -0.52 -4.80
C VAL A 77 -7.31 -0.79 -4.03
N SER A 78 -7.14 -1.34 -2.86
CA SER A 78 -8.17 -1.50 -1.85
C SER A 78 -7.86 -0.55 -0.69
N THR A 79 -8.87 -0.28 0.14
CA THR A 79 -8.77 0.65 1.25
C THR A 79 -9.11 -0.04 2.55
N VAL A 80 -8.51 0.42 3.63
CA VAL A 80 -8.87 0.03 4.98
C VAL A 80 -8.82 1.25 5.90
N SER A 81 -9.83 1.35 6.76
CA SER A 81 -9.77 2.26 7.89
C SER A 81 -8.89 1.63 8.96
N CYS A 82 -7.87 2.36 9.39
CA CYS A 82 -7.05 1.94 10.51
C CYS A 82 -6.80 3.12 11.42
N ARG A 83 -6.67 2.87 12.72
CA ARG A 83 -6.26 3.90 13.69
C ARG A 83 -4.75 3.91 13.90
N GLY A 84 -4.04 2.86 13.46
CA GLY A 84 -2.59 2.75 13.50
C GLY A 84 -2.09 1.37 13.07
N LYS A 85 -0.80 1.26 12.77
CA LYS A 85 -0.13 0.03 12.32
C LYS A 85 -0.32 -1.15 13.26
N GLU A 86 -0.26 -0.94 14.57
CA GLU A 86 -0.43 -2.02 15.54
C GLU A 86 -1.81 -2.67 15.45
N GLU A 87 -2.86 -1.91 15.11
CA GLU A 87 -4.19 -2.44 14.89
C GLU A 87 -4.22 -3.36 13.68
N LEU A 88 -3.61 -2.95 12.55
CA LEU A 88 -3.54 -3.77 11.35
C LEU A 88 -2.70 -5.03 11.54
N ILE A 89 -1.58 -4.93 12.27
CA ILE A 89 -0.76 -6.08 12.66
C ILE A 89 -1.58 -7.04 13.53
N ARG A 90 -2.30 -6.54 14.55
CA ARG A 90 -3.04 -7.40 15.48
C ARG A 90 -4.28 -8.03 14.86
N GLN A 91 -5.11 -7.22 14.19
CA GLN A 91 -6.41 -7.62 13.63
C GLN A 91 -6.24 -8.43 12.34
N TYR A 92 -5.42 -7.94 11.40
CA TYR A 92 -5.27 -8.57 10.09
C TYR A 92 -3.99 -9.42 9.97
N GLY A 93 -3.11 -9.40 10.97
CA GLY A 93 -1.86 -10.15 10.94
C GLY A 93 -0.87 -9.57 9.92
N TRP A 94 -0.85 -8.25 9.73
CA TRP A 94 0.10 -7.65 8.81
C TRP A 94 1.52 -7.78 9.38
N MET A 95 2.47 -8.18 8.57
CA MET A 95 3.90 -8.09 8.89
C MET A 95 4.59 -7.29 7.80
N LEU A 96 5.38 -6.29 8.17
CA LEU A 96 6.19 -5.57 7.19
C LEU A 96 7.24 -6.51 6.62
N ASP A 97 7.41 -6.47 5.31
CA ASP A 97 8.58 -7.07 4.67
C ASP A 97 9.75 -6.07 4.67
N ASP A 98 10.97 -6.60 4.68
CA ASP A 98 12.17 -5.80 4.46
C ASP A 98 12.27 -5.31 3.01
N THR A 99 11.61 -6.00 2.07
CA THR A 99 11.52 -5.61 0.67
C THR A 99 10.56 -4.45 0.48
N ARG A 100 10.95 -3.49 -0.34
CA ARG A 100 10.13 -2.34 -0.73
C ARG A 100 10.08 -2.23 -2.25
N ASN A 101 8.98 -1.68 -2.75
CA ASN A 101 8.87 -1.32 -4.15
C ASN A 101 9.62 0.00 -4.39
N SER A 102 10.78 -0.09 -5.02
CA SER A 102 11.64 1.06 -5.36
C SER A 102 11.04 1.97 -6.42
N PHE A 103 10.10 1.47 -7.23
CA PHE A 103 9.45 2.23 -8.31
C PHE A 103 8.41 3.23 -7.78
N VAL A 104 7.92 3.07 -6.54
CA VAL A 104 7.06 4.08 -5.89
C VAL A 104 7.75 5.44 -5.80
N VAL A 105 9.07 5.47 -5.60
CA VAL A 105 9.86 6.70 -5.45
C VAL A 105 10.28 7.28 -6.81
N ALA A 106 10.26 6.45 -7.87
CA ALA A 106 10.61 6.89 -9.22
C ALA A 106 9.51 7.73 -9.90
N ALA A 107 8.35 7.93 -9.26
CA ALA A 107 7.35 8.89 -9.67
C ALA A 107 7.69 10.32 -9.18
N ALA A 108 8.92 10.77 -9.45
CA ALA A 108 9.30 12.18 -9.44
C ALA A 108 10.04 12.44 -10.77
N PRO A 109 9.76 13.57 -11.44
CA PRO A 109 9.84 13.76 -12.90
C PRO A 109 11.22 13.52 -13.53
#